data_AF-N9CEE8-F1
#
_entry.id   AF-N9CEE8-F1
#
_cell.length_a   1.000
_cell.length_b   1.000
_cell.length_c   1.000
_cell.angle_alpha   90.00
_cell.angle_beta   90.00
_cell.angle_gamma   90.00
#
_symmetry.space_group_name_H-M   'P 1'
#
loop_
_entity.id
_entity.type
_entity.pdbx_description
1 polymer ?
#
loop_
_entity_poly.entity_id
_entity_poly.type
_entity_poly.pdbx_seq_one_letter_code
_entity_poly.pdbx_strand_id
1 'polypeptide(L)'
;MNALEKALLIKELHQLTNDLEHRALSFYEIAKAKKRIKDIFSLCDEPIFQKQILSYKARIEPHAAAQTFAAGTPFAQDFRGYFTDELSLEKQLYLMPQSGWAFLHVLNKGWQIWLIPAANRTALISDWGNFEDNYSWMLQMQKHYACLSTDDAKREAEAEAEAEAEAEAEAEAEAEAEAEAEAEAE
;
A
#
# COMPACT_ATOMS: atom_id res chain seq x y z
N MET A 1 -12.87 22.43 -4.26
CA MET A 1 -14.09 22.92 -3.57
C MET A 1 -13.92 24.40 -3.26
N ASN A 2 -14.89 25.24 -3.61
CA ASN A 2 -14.86 26.66 -3.25
C ASN A 2 -15.35 26.90 -1.80
N ALA A 3 -15.11 28.10 -1.24
CA ALA A 3 -15.45 28.39 0.16
C ALA A 3 -16.95 28.32 0.46
N LEU A 4 -17.81 28.59 -0.53
CA LEU A 4 -19.27 28.54 -0.40
C LEU A 4 -19.76 27.09 -0.30
N GLU A 5 -19.24 26.20 -1.14
CA GLU A 5 -19.54 24.76 -1.15
C GLU A 5 -19.18 24.13 0.20
N LYS A 6 -18.00 24.47 0.75
CA LYS A 6 -17.58 24.02 2.08
C LYS A 6 -18.56 24.44 3.17
N ALA A 7 -18.98 25.71 3.17
CA ALA A 7 -19.93 26.21 4.16
C ALA A 7 -21.29 25.51 4.07
N LEU A 8 -21.75 25.19 2.85
CA LEU A 8 -22.98 24.43 2.62
C LEU A 8 -22.87 22.99 3.12
N LEU A 9 -21.78 22.30 2.84
CA LEU A 9 -21.54 20.93 3.31
C LEU A 9 -21.44 20.86 4.84
N ILE A 10 -20.77 21.84 5.48
CA ILE A 10 -20.70 21.94 6.94
C ILE A 10 -22.10 22.13 7.55
N LYS A 11 -22.91 23.01 6.95
CA LYS A 11 -24.29 23.23 7.40
C LYS A 11 -25.14 21.96 7.25
N GLU A 12 -24.98 21.24 6.13
CA GLU A 12 -25.66 19.97 5.88
C GLU A 12 -25.24 18.89 6.89
N LEU A 13 -23.95 18.77 7.20
CA LEU A 13 -23.42 17.85 8.20
C LEU A 13 -24.00 18.08 9.60
N HIS A 14 -24.06 19.34 10.04
CA HIS A 14 -24.67 19.69 11.33
C HIS A 14 -26.16 19.31 11.36
N GLN A 15 -26.89 19.56 10.27
CA GLN A 15 -28.30 19.21 10.19
C GLN A 15 -28.52 17.68 10.25
N LEU A 16 -27.75 16.92 9.46
CA LEU A 16 -27.84 15.46 9.43
C LEU A 16 -27.48 14.83 10.78
N THR A 17 -26.49 15.39 11.47
CA THR A 17 -26.07 14.91 12.80
C THR A 17 -27.15 15.19 13.85
N ASN A 18 -27.70 16.40 13.85
CA ASN A 18 -28.79 16.81 14.75
C ASN A 18 -30.05 15.96 14.52
N ASP A 19 -30.44 15.72 13.27
CA ASP A 19 -31.57 14.85 12.94
C ASP A 19 -31.34 13.41 13.43
N LEU A 20 -30.10 12.89 13.36
CA LEU A 20 -29.78 11.56 13.87
C LEU A 20 -29.77 11.47 15.41
N GLU A 21 -29.43 12.55 16.11
CA GLU A 21 -29.31 12.57 17.57
C GLU A 21 -30.61 12.92 18.29
N HIS A 22 -31.44 13.77 17.70
CA HIS A 22 -32.56 14.42 18.39
C HIS A 22 -33.92 14.20 17.74
N ARG A 23 -33.98 13.62 16.54
CA ARG A 23 -35.24 13.36 15.83
C ARG A 23 -35.55 11.87 15.78
N ALA A 24 -36.82 11.52 16.00
CA ALA A 24 -37.32 10.17 15.78
C ALA A 24 -37.44 9.91 14.27
N LEU A 25 -36.34 9.51 13.64
CA LEU A 25 -36.27 9.13 12.23
C LEU A 25 -36.66 7.67 12.03
N SER A 26 -37.26 7.36 10.88
CA SER A 26 -37.42 5.97 10.45
C SER A 26 -36.08 5.31 10.13
N PHE A 27 -36.02 3.97 10.14
CA PHE A 27 -34.79 3.24 9.75
C PHE A 27 -34.28 3.61 8.36
N TYR A 28 -35.18 3.86 7.42
CA TYR A 28 -34.81 4.29 6.07
C TYR A 28 -34.16 5.68 6.07
N GLU A 29 -34.72 6.64 6.82
CA GLU A 29 -34.16 7.99 6.96
C GLU A 29 -32.82 7.99 7.68
N ILE A 30 -32.65 7.14 8.71
CA ILE A 30 -31.36 6.93 9.39
C ILE A 30 -30.32 6.40 8.40
N ALA A 31 -30.66 5.38 7.61
CA ALA A 31 -29.75 4.82 6.61
C ALA A 31 -29.37 5.85 5.54
N LYS A 32 -30.35 6.63 5.07
CA LYS A 32 -30.15 7.72 4.09
C LYS A 32 -29.25 8.82 4.64
N ALA A 33 -29.49 9.26 5.88
CA ALA A 33 -28.67 10.28 6.54
C ALA A 33 -27.23 9.79 6.75
N LYS A 34 -27.04 8.56 7.24
CA LYS A 34 -25.71 7.95 7.38
C LYS A 34 -24.98 7.80 6.05
N LYS A 35 -25.70 7.41 4.98
CA LYS A 35 -25.13 7.35 3.63
C LYS A 35 -24.69 8.74 3.18
N ARG A 36 -25.54 9.76 3.32
CA ARG A 36 -25.24 11.13 2.91
C ARG A 36 -24.03 11.70 3.64
N ILE A 37 -23.90 11.45 4.94
CA ILE A 37 -22.71 11.84 5.72
C ILE A 37 -21.44 11.23 5.11
N LYS A 38 -21.46 9.94 4.76
CA LYS A 38 -20.32 9.28 4.08
C LYS A 38 -20.03 9.93 2.72
N ASP A 39 -21.06 10.22 1.94
CA ASP A 39 -20.90 10.87 0.63
C ASP A 39 -20.27 12.27 0.77
N ILE A 40 -20.67 13.06 1.78
CA ILE A 40 -20.07 14.37 2.08
C ILE A 40 -18.59 14.22 2.45
N PHE A 41 -18.23 13.22 3.25
CA PHE A 41 -16.83 12.94 3.57
C PHE A 41 -16.01 12.60 2.32
N SER A 42 -16.56 11.82 1.39
CA SER A 42 -15.89 11.51 0.11
C SER A 42 -15.70 12.75 -0.78
N LEU A 43 -16.62 13.73 -0.73
CA LEU A 43 -16.49 14.99 -1.46
C LEU A 43 -15.41 15.91 -0.88
N CYS A 44 -15.08 15.72 0.39
CA CYS A 44 -14.09 16.49 1.14
C CYS A 44 -12.69 15.84 1.09
N ASP A 45 -12.32 15.18 -0.02
CA ASP A 45 -10.96 14.67 -0.32
C ASP A 45 -9.89 15.79 -0.41
N GLU A 46 -9.82 16.66 0.61
CA GLU A 46 -8.71 17.57 0.81
C GLU A 46 -7.61 16.81 1.55
N PRO A 47 -6.32 17.05 1.22
CA PRO A 47 -5.19 16.35 1.84
C PRO A 47 -5.14 16.47 3.37
N ILE A 48 -5.73 17.53 3.94
CA ILE A 48 -5.91 17.68 5.40
C ILE A 48 -6.87 16.62 5.98
N PHE A 49 -7.99 16.34 5.30
CA PHE A 49 -8.93 15.32 5.74
C PHE A 49 -8.37 13.92 5.52
N GLN A 50 -7.62 13.68 4.44
CA GLN A 50 -6.96 12.39 4.22
C GLN A 50 -5.99 12.04 5.37
N LYS A 51 -5.23 13.02 5.91
CA LYS A 51 -4.37 12.82 7.08
C LYS A 51 -5.15 12.45 8.34
N GLN A 52 -6.26 13.15 8.61
CA GLN A 52 -7.13 12.86 9.76
C GLN A 52 -7.85 11.51 9.61
N ILE A 53 -8.29 11.18 8.40
CA ILE A 53 -8.94 9.91 8.07
C ILE A 53 -7.94 8.75 8.21
N LEU A 54 -6.71 8.88 7.71
CA LEU A 54 -5.67 7.86 7.89
C LEU A 54 -5.38 7.63 9.37
N SER A 55 -5.18 8.70 10.13
CA SER A 55 -4.93 8.63 11.58
C SER A 55 -6.08 7.96 12.33
N TYR A 56 -7.32 8.24 11.94
CA TYR A 56 -8.49 7.61 12.51
C TYR A 56 -8.60 6.12 12.13
N LYS A 57 -8.44 5.78 10.84
CA LYS A 57 -8.47 4.40 10.35
C LYS A 57 -7.37 3.55 10.98
N ALA A 58 -6.16 4.09 11.10
CA ALA A 58 -5.05 3.47 11.79
C ALA A 58 -5.38 3.09 13.24
N ARG A 59 -6.26 3.83 13.90
CA ARG A 59 -6.67 3.55 15.29
C ARG A 59 -7.78 2.49 15.39
N ILE A 60 -8.76 2.51 14.49
CA ILE A 60 -9.92 1.61 14.55
C ILE A 60 -9.62 0.27 13.88
N GLU A 61 -8.90 0.29 12.76
CA GLU A 61 -8.57 -0.87 11.93
C GLU A 61 -7.09 -0.81 11.48
N PRO A 62 -6.13 -0.97 12.41
CA PRO A 62 -4.70 -0.77 12.12
C PRO A 62 -4.18 -1.67 10.99
N HIS A 63 -4.62 -2.93 10.95
CA HIS A 63 -4.23 -3.88 9.91
C HIS A 63 -4.71 -3.43 8.52
N ALA A 64 -6.00 -3.07 8.40
CA ALA A 64 -6.57 -2.62 7.12
C ALA A 64 -5.96 -1.28 6.68
N ALA A 65 -5.69 -0.38 7.62
CA ALA A 65 -5.02 0.89 7.35
C ALA A 65 -3.60 0.68 6.80
N ALA A 66 -2.81 -0.22 7.40
CA ALA A 66 -1.47 -0.54 6.93
C ALA A 66 -1.47 -1.15 5.52
N GLN A 67 -2.37 -2.09 5.24
CA GLN A 67 -2.51 -2.68 3.92
C GLN A 67 -2.92 -1.66 2.87
N THR A 68 -3.94 -0.86 3.17
CA THR A 68 -4.44 0.19 2.25
C THR A 68 -3.35 1.22 1.97
N PHE A 69 -2.60 1.63 3.00
CA PHE A 69 -1.49 2.55 2.86
C PHE A 69 -0.41 1.97 1.95
N ALA A 70 0.07 0.76 2.24
CA ALA A 70 1.13 0.11 1.48
C ALA A 70 0.73 -0.13 0.01
N ALA A 71 -0.51 -0.54 -0.25
CA ALA A 71 -1.04 -0.73 -1.60
C ALA A 71 -1.07 0.58 -2.42
N GLY A 72 -1.11 1.74 -1.77
CA GLY A 72 -1.01 3.04 -2.42
C GLY A 72 0.42 3.54 -2.63
N THR A 73 1.44 2.76 -2.24
CA THR A 73 2.85 3.13 -2.41
C THR A 73 3.44 2.52 -3.67
N PRO A 74 4.50 3.10 -4.26
CA PRO A 74 5.23 2.49 -5.37
C PRO A 74 6.00 1.21 -5.00
N PHE A 75 5.96 0.77 -3.74
CA PHE A 75 6.73 -0.37 -3.22
C PHE A 75 5.81 -1.43 -2.61
N ALA A 76 4.57 -1.53 -3.09
CA ALA A 76 3.56 -2.41 -2.53
C ALA A 76 3.96 -3.89 -2.68
N GLN A 77 4.66 -4.26 -3.75
CA GLN A 77 5.15 -5.64 -3.93
C GLN A 77 6.21 -6.02 -2.89
N ASP A 78 6.94 -5.04 -2.35
CA ASP A 78 7.95 -5.27 -1.30
C ASP A 78 7.39 -5.22 0.12
N PHE A 79 6.10 -4.93 0.27
CA PHE A 79 5.46 -4.87 1.56
C PHE A 79 5.19 -6.28 2.12
N ARG A 80 5.78 -6.60 3.28
CA ARG A 80 5.65 -7.89 3.96
C ARG A 80 4.47 -7.97 4.92
N GLY A 81 3.83 -6.84 5.18
CA GLY A 81 2.61 -6.78 5.98
C GLY A 81 2.74 -5.98 7.27
N TYR A 82 1.73 -6.18 8.10
CA TYR A 82 1.52 -5.53 9.39
C TYR A 82 1.67 -6.54 10.51
N PHE A 83 2.40 -6.16 11.56
CA PHE A 83 2.68 -7.01 12.70
C PHE A 83 2.49 -6.24 14.01
N THR A 84 2.16 -6.98 15.06
CA THR A 84 2.07 -6.47 16.44
C THR A 84 3.19 -7.01 17.33
N ASP A 85 4.00 -7.94 16.82
CA ASP A 85 5.11 -8.56 17.52
C ASP A 85 6.36 -8.60 16.65
N GLU A 86 7.51 -8.31 17.27
CA GLU A 86 8.81 -8.22 16.60
C GLU A 86 9.25 -9.58 16.02
N LEU A 87 8.98 -10.68 16.72
CA LEU A 87 9.42 -12.02 16.31
C LEU A 87 8.74 -12.47 15.01
N SER A 88 7.42 -12.28 14.87
CA SER A 88 6.71 -12.64 13.65
C SER A 88 7.07 -11.72 12.50
N LEU A 89 7.26 -10.43 12.77
CA LEU A 89 7.75 -9.47 11.78
C LEU A 89 9.12 -9.92 11.27
N GLU A 90 10.08 -10.14 12.16
CA GLU A 90 11.43 -10.55 11.83
C GLU A 90 11.39 -11.81 10.96
N LYS A 91 10.69 -12.85 11.42
CA LYS A 91 10.55 -14.10 10.68
C LYS A 91 10.02 -13.89 9.26
N GLN A 92 9.02 -13.04 9.06
CA GLN A 92 8.46 -12.76 7.72
C GLN A 92 9.39 -11.92 6.87
N LEU A 93 10.07 -10.94 7.47
CA LEU A 93 10.99 -10.05 6.78
C LEU A 93 12.21 -10.82 6.23
N TYR A 94 12.70 -11.82 6.97
CA TYR A 94 13.82 -12.66 6.54
C TYR A 94 13.42 -13.90 5.70
N LEU A 95 12.13 -14.25 5.62
CA LEU A 95 11.66 -15.39 4.81
C LEU A 95 11.91 -15.16 3.31
N MET A 96 11.75 -13.92 2.87
CA MET A 96 12.11 -13.48 1.52
C MET A 96 13.32 -12.56 1.65
N PRO A 97 14.56 -13.08 1.52
CA PRO A 97 15.77 -12.32 1.80
C PRO A 97 16.02 -11.19 0.79
N GLN A 98 15.23 -11.10 -0.28
CA GLN A 98 15.19 -9.91 -1.12
C GLN A 98 14.75 -8.68 -0.31
N SER A 99 15.13 -7.51 -0.80
CA SER A 99 14.75 -6.23 -0.21
C SER A 99 13.25 -6.16 0.08
N GLY A 100 12.87 -5.63 1.25
CA GLY A 100 11.48 -5.67 1.69
C GLY A 100 11.23 -4.80 2.91
N TRP A 101 9.97 -4.47 3.17
CA TRP A 101 9.63 -3.62 4.30
C TRP A 101 8.31 -4.04 4.97
N ALA A 102 8.17 -3.74 6.26
CA ALA A 102 7.02 -4.12 7.07
C ALA A 102 6.68 -3.06 8.12
N PHE A 103 5.42 -3.06 8.58
CA PHE A 103 5.00 -2.25 9.73
C PHE A 103 4.98 -3.07 11.01
N LEU A 104 5.56 -2.52 12.06
CA LEU A 104 5.31 -2.91 13.44
C LEU A 104 4.42 -1.87 14.12
N HIS A 105 3.39 -2.31 14.82
CA HIS A 105 2.50 -1.42 15.57
C HIS A 105 2.35 -1.88 17.01
N VAL A 106 2.57 -0.94 17.93
CA VAL A 106 2.42 -1.13 19.37
C VAL A 106 1.57 0.02 19.90
N LEU A 107 0.42 -0.29 20.50
CA LEU A 107 -0.59 0.68 20.95
C LEU A 107 -0.03 1.91 21.69
N ASN A 108 0.96 1.72 22.57
CA ASN A 108 1.51 2.79 23.40
C ASN A 108 2.72 3.51 22.77
N LYS A 109 3.31 2.95 21.72
CA LYS A 109 4.49 3.52 21.04
C LYS A 109 4.15 4.10 19.67
N GLY A 110 3.08 3.64 19.03
CA GLY A 110 2.70 3.99 17.67
C GLY A 110 3.23 2.98 16.66
N TRP A 111 3.69 3.49 15.53
CA TRP A 111 4.09 2.73 14.36
C TRP A 111 5.61 2.73 14.22
N GLN A 112 6.15 1.71 13.56
CA GLN A 112 7.55 1.62 13.18
C GLN A 112 7.66 0.89 11.84
N ILE A 113 8.61 1.27 10.99
CA ILE A 113 8.94 0.53 9.76
C ILE A 113 10.24 -0.22 9.97
N TRP A 114 10.24 -1.48 9.53
CA TRP A 114 11.44 -2.29 9.38
C TRP A 114 11.70 -2.49 7.89
N LEU A 115 12.92 -2.23 7.45
CA LEU A 115 13.36 -2.30 6.06
C LEU A 115 14.56 -3.24 5.98
N ILE A 116 14.44 -4.36 5.26
CA ILE A 116 15.60 -5.20 4.90
C ILE A 116 16.15 -4.70 3.56
N PRO A 117 17.40 -4.22 3.48
CA PRO A 117 17.92 -3.65 2.24
C PRO A 117 18.43 -4.70 1.25
N ALA A 118 18.86 -5.87 1.71
CA ALA A 118 19.34 -6.95 0.87
C ALA A 118 19.41 -8.27 1.66
N ALA A 119 19.61 -9.37 0.94
CA ALA A 119 19.81 -10.68 1.52
C ALA A 119 20.99 -10.65 2.51
N ASN A 120 20.82 -11.32 3.65
CA ASN A 120 21.83 -11.45 4.71
C ASN A 120 22.28 -10.11 5.32
N ARG A 121 21.50 -9.03 5.16
CA ARG A 121 21.70 -7.77 5.89
C ARG A 121 20.72 -7.65 7.04
N THR A 122 21.16 -6.98 8.10
CA THR A 122 20.29 -6.62 9.22
C THR A 122 19.24 -5.61 8.76
N ALA A 123 18.00 -5.79 9.21
CA ALA A 123 16.94 -4.84 8.99
C ALA A 123 17.29 -3.46 9.59
N LEU A 124 17.07 -2.42 8.81
CA LEU A 124 17.04 -1.03 9.25
C LEU A 124 15.69 -0.77 9.91
N ILE A 125 15.70 -0.03 11.01
CA ILE A 125 14.52 0.17 11.85
C ILE A 125 14.30 1.67 12.05
N SER A 126 13.09 2.16 11.79
CA SER A 126 12.72 3.56 12.04
C SER A 126 12.56 3.84 13.53
N ASP A 127 12.53 5.12 13.91
CA ASP A 127 11.99 5.49 15.21
C ASP A 127 10.48 5.17 15.28
N TRP A 128 9.94 5.18 16.50
CA TRP A 128 8.50 5.06 16.72
C TRP A 128 7.81 6.38 16.35
N GLY A 129 6.71 6.29 15.61
CA GLY A 129 6.03 7.47 15.07
C GLY A 129 4.67 7.17 14.44
N ASN A 130 4.31 7.98 13.45
CA ASN A 130 3.11 7.77 12.62
C ASN A 130 3.49 7.22 11.23
N PHE A 131 2.48 6.87 10.44
CA PHE A 131 2.65 6.34 9.08
C PHE A 131 3.53 7.23 8.19
N GLU A 132 3.30 8.54 8.19
CA GLU A 132 3.88 9.47 7.22
C GLU A 132 5.35 9.75 7.53
N ASP A 133 5.67 9.95 8.81
CA ASP A 133 7.06 10.15 9.26
C ASP A 133 7.90 8.90 9.01
N ASN A 134 7.36 7.72 9.37
CA ASN A 134 8.07 6.46 9.19
C ASN A 134 8.25 6.12 7.70
N TYR A 135 7.23 6.37 6.88
CA TYR A 135 7.33 6.16 5.44
C TYR A 135 8.32 7.12 4.79
N SER A 136 8.34 8.39 5.21
CA SER A 136 9.34 9.37 4.77
C SER A 136 10.77 8.92 5.12
N TRP A 137 10.97 8.36 6.33
CA TRP A 137 12.23 7.73 6.71
C TRP A 137 12.58 6.55 5.79
N MET A 138 11.61 5.68 5.48
CA MET A 138 11.82 4.53 4.61
C MET A 138 12.29 4.97 3.21
N LEU A 139 11.66 6.00 2.62
CA LEU A 139 12.07 6.56 1.33
C LEU A 139 13.52 7.09 1.36
N GLN A 140 13.93 7.71 2.46
CA GLN A 140 15.31 8.18 2.61
C GLN A 140 16.30 7.01 2.66
N MET A 141 15.99 5.96 3.43
CA MET A 141 16.85 4.77 3.52
C MET A 141 16.88 4.01 2.19
N GLN A 142 15.74 3.80 1.56
CA GLN A 142 15.60 3.15 0.27
C GLN A 142 16.43 3.86 -0.81
N LYS A 143 16.43 5.19 -0.83
CA LYS A 143 17.29 5.99 -1.72
C LYS A 143 18.77 5.87 -1.37
N HIS A 144 19.12 5.86 -0.08
CA HIS A 144 20.52 5.78 0.36
C HIS A 144 21.16 4.42 0.04
N TYR A 145 20.42 3.33 0.23
CA TYR A 145 20.89 1.97 -0.01
C TYR A 145 20.54 1.44 -1.41
N ALA A 146 19.76 2.20 -2.19
CA ALA A 146 19.23 1.80 -3.49
C ALA A 146 18.58 0.40 -3.46
N CYS A 147 17.79 0.13 -2.42
CA CYS A 147 17.41 -1.25 -2.08
C CYS A 147 16.02 -1.68 -2.58
N LEU A 148 15.05 -0.79 -2.75
CA LEU A 148 13.74 -1.17 -3.31
C LEU A 148 13.59 -0.60 -4.73
N SER A 149 13.09 -1.45 -5.63
CA SER A 149 12.62 -1.06 -6.95
C SER A 149 11.13 -0.74 -6.88
N THR A 150 10.68 0.22 -7.70
CA THR A 150 9.25 0.49 -7.80
C THR A 150 8.52 -0.67 -8.45
N ASP A 151 7.25 -0.87 -8.10
CA ASP A 151 6.39 -1.91 -8.66
C ASP A 151 6.27 -1.79 -10.20
N ASP A 152 6.35 -0.57 -10.72
CA ASP A 152 6.39 -0.32 -12.17
C ASP A 152 7.68 -0.82 -12.80
N ALA A 153 8.84 -0.49 -12.21
CA ALA A 153 10.14 -0.95 -12.70
C ALA A 153 10.25 -2.48 -12.64
N LYS A 154 9.66 -3.12 -11.63
CA LYS A 154 9.61 -4.58 -11.54
C LYS A 154 8.76 -5.20 -12.63
N ARG A 155 7.59 -4.63 -12.91
CA ARG A 155 6.70 -5.10 -13.97
C ARG A 155 7.33 -4.95 -15.35
N GLU A 156 8.05 -3.85 -15.58
CA GLU A 156 8.82 -3.65 -16.81
C GLU A 156 9.93 -4.72 -16.94
N ALA A 157 10.71 -4.96 -15.87
CA ALA A 157 11.75 -5.99 -15.88
C ALA A 157 11.19 -7.41 -16.06
N GLU A 158 10.04 -7.72 -15.48
CA GLU A 158 9.35 -9.01 -15.68
C GLU A 158 8.92 -9.18 -17.15
N ALA A 159 8.33 -8.13 -17.75
CA ALA A 159 7.92 -8.18 -19.15
C ALA A 159 9.10 -8.28 -20.13
N GLU A 160 10.21 -7.61 -19.86
CA GLU A 160 11.44 -7.73 -20.65
C GLU A 160 12.02 -9.15 -20.56
N ALA A 161 12.06 -9.74 -19.36
CA ALA A 161 12.55 -11.10 -19.16
C ALA A 161 11.65 -12.15 -19.84
N GLU A 162 10.33 -11.97 -19.82
CA GLU A 162 9.39 -12.84 -20.54
C GLU A 162 9.60 -12.76 -22.07
N ALA A 163 9.80 -11.56 -22.62
CA ALA A 163 10.04 -11.38 -24.06
C ALA A 163 11.39 -11.97 -24.51
N GLU A 164 12.44 -11.85 -23.71
CA GLU A 164 13.73 -12.49 -23.99
C GLU A 164 13.63 -14.01 -23.97
N ALA A 165 12.91 -14.58 -23.00
CA ALA A 165 12.71 -16.03 -22.90
C ALA A 165 11.88 -16.58 -24.08
N GLU A 166 10.85 -15.85 -24.54
CA GLU A 166 10.08 -16.23 -25.73
C GLU A 166 10.96 -16.20 -27.00
N ALA A 167 11.80 -15.18 -27.17
CA ALA A 167 12.69 -15.08 -28.32
C ALA A 167 13.78 -16.17 -28.34
N GLU A 168 14.36 -16.52 -27.18
CA GLU A 168 15.30 -17.64 -27.07
C GLU A 168 14.62 -18.98 -27.42
N ALA A 169 13.40 -19.21 -26.94
CA ALA A 169 12.66 -20.44 -27.23
C ALA A 169 12.28 -20.56 -28.71
N GLU A 170 11.89 -19.46 -29.37
CA GLU A 170 11.64 -19.46 -30.82
C GLU A 170 12.91 -19.76 -31.61
N ALA A 171 14.05 -19.16 -31.23
CA ALA A 171 15.33 -19.40 -31.89
C ALA A 171 15.83 -20.85 -31.72
N GLU A 172 15.66 -21.45 -30.53
CA GLU A 172 15.99 -22.86 -30.31
C GLU A 172 15.09 -23.80 -31.13
N ALA A 173 13.79 -23.50 -31.23
CA ALA A 173 12.85 -24.31 -32.02
C ALA A 173 13.14 -24.23 -33.53
N GLU A 174 13.49 -23.05 -34.06
CA GLU A 174 13.91 -22.90 -35.45
C GLU A 174 15.22 -23.66 -35.73
N ALA A 175 16.20 -23.60 -34.82
CA ALA A 175 17.46 -24.32 -34.96
C ALA A 175 17.29 -25.85 -34.92
N GLU A 176 16.42 -26.38 -34.05
CA GLU A 176 16.09 -27.81 -34.03
C GLU A 176 15.38 -28.26 -35.30
N ALA A 177 14.44 -27.46 -35.81
CA ALA A 177 13.72 -27.77 -37.05
C ALA A 177 14.66 -27.79 -38.28
N GLU A 178 15.62 -26.87 -38.35
CA GLU A 178 16.63 -26.88 -39.42
C GLU A 178 17.57 -28.09 -39.32
N ALA A 179 17.98 -28.48 -38.11
CA ALA A 179 18.85 -29.64 -37.90
C ALA A 179 18.16 -30.97 -38.24
N GLU A 180 16.87 -31.13 -37.92
CA GLU A 180 16.09 -32.32 -38.32
C GLU A 180 15.89 -32.38 -39.84
N ALA A 181 15.64 -31.24 -40.50
CA ALA A 181 15.49 -31.18 -41.94
C ALA A 181 16.77 -31.54 -42.70
N GLU A 182 17.95 -31.16 -42.19
CA GLU A 182 19.24 -31.56 -42.78
C GLU A 182 19.55 -33.06 -42.55
N ALA A 183 19.16 -33.63 -41.41
CA ALA A 183 19.39 -35.05 -41.10
C ALA A 183 18.53 -36.01 -41.92
N GLU A 184 17.33 -35.61 -42.36
CA GLU A 184 16.47 -36.42 -43.24
C GLU A 184 16.87 -36.33 -44.74
N ALA A 185 17.78 -35.41 -45.09
CA ALA A 185 18.22 -35.19 -46.47
C ALA A 185 19.50 -35.97 -46.88
N GLU A 186 20.20 -36.61 -45.93
CA GLU A 186 21.32 -37.55 -46.15
C GLU A 186 20.86 -39.02 -46.24
#